data_AF-A0A7K0XA22-F1
#
_entry.id   AF-A0A7K0XA22-F1
#
_cell.length_a   1.000
_cell.length_b   1.000
_cell.length_c   1.000
_cell.angle_alpha   90.00
_cell.angle_beta   90.00
_cell.angle_gamma   90.00
#
_symmetry.space_group_name_H-M   'P 1'
#
loop_
_entity.id
_entity.type
_entity.pdbx_description
1 polymer ?
#
loop_
_entity_poly.entity_id
_entity_poly.type
_entity_poly.pdbx_seq_one_letter_code
_entity_poly.pdbx_strand_id
1 'polypeptide(L)'
;MTAALKSSTKKKVSEKVKSEIEEVDYSLNDVLLRGRVSAGATSKELPSGDKVVEFRLIITREERQGVDTLDIAAWSAKSRKIALALKSDEWVEISGSVHRRFWQSPAGVASRWQVVASEIVRL
;
A
#
# COMPACT_ATOMS: atom_id res chain seq x y z
N MET A 1 62.47 31.66 -10.03
CA MET A 1 61.19 31.89 -9.33
C MET A 1 60.34 30.63 -9.44
N THR A 2 60.18 29.99 -8.29
CA THR A 2 59.41 28.78 -7.99
C THR A 2 57.91 29.05 -7.98
N ALA A 3 57.09 28.12 -8.48
CA ALA A 3 55.75 27.72 -7.97
C ALA A 3 55.04 26.88 -9.05
N ALA A 4 55.03 25.54 -8.91
CA ALA A 4 53.98 24.76 -8.24
C ALA A 4 52.76 24.45 -9.13
N LEU A 5 52.95 23.50 -10.05
CA LEU A 5 51.87 22.62 -10.52
C LEU A 5 51.68 21.50 -9.50
N LYS A 6 50.52 21.44 -8.82
CA LYS A 6 49.88 20.24 -8.24
C LYS A 6 48.79 20.67 -7.22
N SER A 7 47.51 20.46 -7.53
CA SER A 7 46.49 20.19 -6.50
C SER A 7 45.09 19.83 -7.03
N SER A 8 44.74 20.17 -8.28
CA SER A 8 43.35 20.01 -8.75
C SER A 8 42.91 18.57 -9.06
N THR A 9 43.85 17.65 -9.33
CA THR A 9 43.51 16.25 -9.68
C THR A 9 43.21 15.38 -8.46
N LYS A 10 43.74 15.70 -7.27
CA LYS A 10 43.47 14.92 -6.03
C LYS A 10 42.05 15.15 -5.49
N LYS A 11 41.53 16.37 -5.62
CA LYS A 11 40.20 16.77 -5.12
C LYS A 11 39.06 16.03 -5.86
N LYS A 12 39.22 15.88 -7.17
CA LYS A 12 38.23 15.24 -8.06
C LYS A 12 38.14 13.72 -7.85
N VAL A 13 39.21 13.08 -7.37
CA VAL A 13 39.20 11.65 -7.01
C VAL A 13 38.66 11.44 -5.60
N SER A 14 38.95 12.34 -4.64
CA SER A 14 38.40 12.23 -3.27
C SER A 14 36.90 12.50 -3.17
N GLU A 15 36.33 13.31 -4.06
CA GLU A 15 34.86 13.50 -4.15
C GLU A 15 34.17 12.30 -4.79
N LYS A 16 34.81 11.64 -5.77
CA LYS A 16 34.23 10.52 -6.51
C LYS A 16 34.19 9.21 -5.72
N VAL A 17 35.00 9.09 -4.65
CA VAL A 17 35.02 7.92 -3.76
C VAL A 17 33.99 8.05 -2.61
N LYS A 18 33.40 9.23 -2.40
CA LYS A 18 32.45 9.48 -1.31
C LYS A 18 30.97 9.32 -1.68
N SER A 19 30.64 9.07 -2.94
CA SER A 19 29.26 9.23 -3.46
C SER A 19 28.63 7.94 -4.02
N GLU A 20 29.08 6.77 -3.59
CA GLU A 20 28.42 5.48 -3.89
C GLU A 20 28.21 4.69 -2.60
N ILE A 21 27.65 5.34 -1.58
CA ILE A 21 26.86 4.62 -0.59
C ILE A 21 25.45 4.69 -1.17
N GLU A 22 25.00 3.65 -1.86
CA GLU A 22 23.58 3.48 -2.14
C GLU A 22 22.86 3.62 -0.78
N GLU A 23 22.06 4.67 -0.63
CA GLU A 23 21.22 4.82 0.55
C GLU A 23 20.32 3.58 0.62
N VAL A 24 20.52 2.79 1.67
CA VAL A 24 19.75 1.57 1.88
C VAL A 24 18.30 1.98 2.16
N ASP A 25 17.37 1.60 1.28
CA ASP A 25 15.94 1.81 1.49
C ASP A 25 15.41 0.81 2.52
N TYR A 26 14.93 1.33 3.65
CA TYR A 26 14.35 0.54 4.75
C TYR A 26 12.82 0.50 4.70
N SER A 27 12.19 0.99 3.62
CA SER A 27 10.74 1.05 3.50
C SER A 27 10.12 -0.36 3.52
N LEU A 28 9.21 -0.59 4.45
CA LEU A 28 8.36 -1.77 4.51
C LEU A 28 6.90 -1.33 4.63
N ASN A 29 6.08 -1.85 3.73
CA ASN A 29 4.63 -1.61 3.72
C ASN A 29 3.94 -2.96 3.65
N ASP A 30 3.95 -3.66 4.78
CA ASP A 30 3.21 -4.87 5.01
C ASP A 30 2.11 -4.61 6.04
N VAL A 31 0.96 -5.26 5.84
CA VAL A 31 -0.11 -5.27 6.83
C VAL A 31 -0.69 -6.66 6.95
N LEU A 32 -1.01 -7.03 8.19
CA LEU A 32 -1.79 -8.20 8.54
C LEU A 32 -2.97 -7.75 9.40
N LEU A 33 -4.18 -7.99 8.92
CA LEU A 33 -5.40 -7.55 9.58
C LEU A 33 -6.37 -8.70 9.72
N ARG A 34 -6.96 -8.86 10.90
CA ARG A 34 -8.04 -9.82 11.15
C ARG A 34 -9.30 -9.07 11.57
N GLY A 35 -10.41 -9.44 10.95
CA GLY A 35 -11.68 -8.77 11.23
C GLY A 35 -12.85 -9.44 10.53
N ARG A 36 -13.99 -8.77 10.64
CA ARG A 36 -15.25 -9.21 10.01
C ARG A 36 -15.53 -8.45 8.74
N VAL A 37 -16.03 -9.13 7.73
CA VAL A 37 -16.50 -8.51 6.50
C VAL A 37 -17.80 -7.77 6.79
N SER A 38 -17.87 -6.48 6.45
CA SER A 38 -19.06 -5.67 6.78
C SER A 38 -20.28 -6.01 5.94
N ALA A 39 -20.08 -6.35 4.66
CA ALA A 39 -21.11 -6.61 3.67
C ALA A 39 -20.47 -7.28 2.43
N GLY A 40 -21.30 -7.75 1.50
CA GLY A 40 -20.83 -8.32 0.24
C GLY A 40 -19.94 -7.34 -0.55
N ALA A 41 -18.90 -7.88 -1.18
CA ALA A 41 -17.95 -7.07 -1.93
C ALA A 41 -18.56 -6.49 -3.22
N THR A 42 -18.07 -5.32 -3.64
CA THR A 42 -18.50 -4.64 -4.87
C THR A 42 -17.41 -4.72 -5.93
N SER A 43 -17.75 -5.22 -7.12
CA SER A 43 -16.84 -5.20 -8.28
C SER A 43 -16.95 -3.86 -9.00
N LYS A 44 -15.81 -3.27 -9.34
CA LYS A 44 -15.69 -2.07 -10.17
C LYS A 44 -14.75 -2.34 -11.33
N GLU A 45 -15.14 -1.90 -12.51
CA GLU A 45 -14.30 -1.90 -13.70
C GLU A 45 -13.86 -0.46 -13.96
N LEU A 46 -12.56 -0.26 -14.12
CA LEU A 46 -11.97 1.05 -14.39
C LEU A 46 -11.99 1.34 -15.89
N PRO A 47 -11.91 2.61 -16.30
CA PRO A 47 -11.78 2.97 -17.71
C PRO A 47 -10.57 2.34 -18.42
N SER A 48 -9.54 1.91 -17.66
CA SER A 48 -8.38 1.16 -18.17
C SER A 48 -8.70 -0.29 -18.55
N GLY A 49 -9.87 -0.81 -18.18
CA GLY A 49 -10.23 -2.24 -18.27
C GLY A 49 -9.84 -3.06 -17.04
N ASP A 50 -9.11 -2.48 -16.09
CA ASP A 50 -8.76 -3.16 -14.85
C ASP A 50 -9.99 -3.36 -13.96
N LYS A 51 -10.03 -4.51 -13.27
CA LYS A 51 -11.09 -4.85 -12.34
C LYS A 51 -10.56 -4.84 -10.92
N VAL A 52 -11.29 -4.17 -10.03
CA VAL A 52 -11.04 -4.15 -8.59
C VAL A 52 -12.30 -4.59 -7.85
N VAL A 53 -12.12 -5.43 -6.84
CA VAL A 53 -13.20 -5.78 -5.91
C VAL A 53 -12.92 -5.08 -4.59
N GLU A 54 -13.87 -4.29 -4.14
CA GLU A 54 -13.76 -3.50 -2.91
C GLU A 54 -14.76 -4.01 -1.87
N PHE A 55 -14.31 -4.15 -0.63
CA PHE A 55 -15.17 -4.43 0.52
C PHE A 55 -14.59 -3.76 1.76
N ARG A 56 -15.28 -3.86 2.89
CA ARG A 56 -14.84 -3.25 4.14
C ARG A 56 -14.63 -4.29 5.23
N LEU A 57 -13.51 -4.16 5.92
CA LEU A 57 -13.15 -4.97 7.07
C LEU A 57 -13.44 -4.18 8.35
N ILE A 58 -14.10 -4.83 9.30
CA ILE A 58 -14.42 -4.31 10.63
C ILE A 58 -13.46 -4.93 11.62
N ILE A 59 -12.73 -4.10 12.35
CA ILE A 59 -11.77 -4.53 13.38
C ILE A 59 -12.19 -3.92 14.71
N THR A 60 -12.38 -4.75 15.73
CA THR A 60 -12.71 -4.26 17.08
C THR A 60 -11.47 -3.60 17.68
N ARG A 61 -11.64 -2.43 18.30
CA ARG A 61 -10.56 -1.75 19.01
C ARG A 61 -10.33 -2.38 20.39
N GLU A 62 -9.08 -2.47 20.81
CA GLU A 62 -8.70 -3.05 22.10
C GLU A 62 -9.00 -2.09 23.27
N GLU A 63 -8.51 -0.86 23.21
CA GLU A 63 -8.53 0.06 24.36
C GLU A 63 -9.82 0.89 24.51
N ARG A 64 -10.66 0.95 23.47
CA ARG A 64 -11.85 1.82 23.45
C ARG A 64 -13.03 1.06 22.85
N GLN A 65 -14.22 1.31 23.37
CA GLN A 65 -15.45 0.84 22.73
C GLN A 65 -15.52 1.41 21.30
N GLY A 66 -15.72 0.51 20.33
CA GLY A 66 -15.88 0.85 18.92
C GLY A 66 -15.15 -0.10 17.99
N VAL A 67 -15.22 0.24 16.70
CA VAL A 67 -14.61 -0.53 15.62
C VAL A 67 -13.90 0.42 14.66
N ASP A 68 -12.81 -0.06 14.07
CA ASP A 68 -12.23 0.52 12.87
C ASP A 68 -12.85 -0.12 11.63
N THR A 69 -13.03 0.70 10.61
CA THR A 69 -13.49 0.23 9.30
C THR A 69 -12.47 0.59 8.25
N LEU A 70 -11.92 -0.42 7.60
CA LEU A 70 -10.87 -0.28 6.61
C LEU A 70 -11.40 -0.75 5.26
N ASP A 71 -11.18 0.05 4.22
CA ASP A 71 -11.53 -0.34 2.86
C ASP A 71 -10.43 -1.24 2.30
N ILE A 72 -10.83 -2.42 1.82
CA ILE A 72 -9.96 -3.43 1.24
C ILE A 72 -10.19 -3.43 -0.28
N ALA A 73 -9.11 -3.44 -1.05
CA ALA A 73 -9.12 -3.52 -2.50
C ALA A 73 -8.39 -4.79 -2.97
N ALA A 74 -9.10 -5.67 -3.68
CA ALA A 74 -8.55 -6.86 -4.29
C ALA A 74 -8.41 -6.64 -5.80
N TRP A 75 -7.16 -6.67 -6.28
CA TRP A 75 -6.84 -6.42 -7.70
C TRP A 75 -6.52 -7.69 -8.47
N SER A 76 -5.92 -8.70 -7.85
CA SER A 76 -5.57 -9.95 -8.55
C SER A 76 -6.82 -10.79 -8.83
N ALA A 77 -6.82 -11.60 -9.91
CA ALA A 77 -7.94 -12.50 -10.19
C ALA A 77 -8.24 -13.47 -9.02
N LYS A 78 -7.19 -13.96 -8.34
CA LYS A 78 -7.30 -14.83 -7.15
C LYS A 78 -8.00 -14.11 -6.00
N SER A 79 -7.49 -12.96 -5.58
CA SER A 79 -8.06 -12.21 -4.45
C SER A 79 -9.46 -11.68 -4.76
N ARG A 80 -9.74 -11.26 -6.00
CA ARG A 80 -11.10 -10.86 -6.42
C ARG A 80 -12.11 -12.00 -6.30
N LYS A 81 -11.75 -13.21 -6.75
CA LYS A 81 -12.62 -14.39 -6.65
C LYS A 81 -12.98 -14.70 -5.20
N ILE A 82 -11.99 -14.65 -4.30
CA ILE A 82 -12.21 -14.91 -2.87
C ILE A 82 -13.09 -13.81 -2.27
N ALA A 83 -12.75 -12.54 -2.52
CA ALA A 83 -13.46 -11.37 -1.98
C ALA A 83 -14.94 -11.35 -2.38
N LEU A 84 -15.27 -11.67 -3.64
CA LEU A 84 -16.66 -11.76 -4.11
C LEU A 84 -17.47 -12.89 -3.45
N ALA A 85 -16.80 -13.92 -2.94
CA ALA A 85 -17.44 -15.05 -2.28
C ALA A 85 -17.53 -14.88 -0.75
N LEU A 86 -17.06 -13.77 -0.20
CA LEU A 86 -17.17 -13.46 1.23
C LEU A 86 -18.59 -13.01 1.57
N LYS A 87 -19.06 -13.41 2.74
CA LYS A 87 -20.36 -13.02 3.28
C LYS A 87 -20.21 -11.96 4.37
N SER A 88 -21.30 -11.24 4.64
CA SER A 88 -21.38 -10.37 5.82
C SER A 88 -21.05 -11.16 7.09
N ASP A 89 -20.34 -10.51 8.01
CA ASP A 89 -19.88 -11.04 9.30
C ASP A 89 -18.91 -12.23 9.24
N GLU A 90 -18.45 -12.62 8.05
CA GLU A 90 -17.41 -13.65 7.89
C GLU A 90 -16.06 -13.14 8.42
N TRP A 91 -15.38 -13.98 9.19
CA TRP A 91 -14.05 -13.67 9.72
C TRP A 91 -12.98 -13.97 8.69
N VAL A 92 -12.11 -12.99 8.47
CA VAL A 92 -11.01 -13.11 7.52
C VAL A 92 -9.73 -12.50 8.06
N GLU A 93 -8.62 -13.05 7.60
CA GLU A 93 -7.29 -12.45 7.65
C GLU A 93 -6.93 -11.88 6.28
N ILE A 94 -6.41 -10.66 6.27
CA ILE A 94 -5.96 -9.94 5.08
C ILE A 94 -4.48 -9.65 5.23
N SER A 95 -3.69 -10.12 4.26
CA SER A 95 -2.30 -9.71 4.08
C SER A 95 -2.22 -8.75 2.90
N GLY A 96 -1.39 -7.71 3.00
CA GLY A 96 -1.34 -6.71 1.95
C GLY A 96 -0.43 -5.53 2.24
N SER A 97 -0.77 -4.39 1.66
CA SER A 97 -0.08 -3.11 1.83
C SER A 97 -1.08 -1.95 1.84
N VAL A 98 -0.73 -0.84 2.48
CA VAL A 98 -1.56 0.37 2.52
C VAL A 98 -1.23 1.27 1.33
N HIS A 99 -2.25 1.69 0.60
CA HIS A 99 -2.12 2.59 -0.54
C HIS A 99 -3.04 3.79 -0.38
N ARG A 100 -2.58 4.96 -0.85
CA ARG A 100 -3.44 6.14 -1.00
C ARG A 100 -3.89 6.25 -2.44
N ARG A 101 -5.18 6.06 -2.67
CA ARG A 101 -5.80 6.27 -3.98
C ARG A 101 -6.19 7.73 -4.14
N PHE A 102 -5.93 8.29 -5.31
CA PHE A 102 -6.34 9.63 -5.72
C PHE A 102 -7.30 9.54 -6.91
N TRP A 103 -8.29 10.41 -6.96
CA TRP A 103 -9.20 10.53 -8.12
C TRP A 103 -9.77 11.93 -8.24
N GLN A 104 -10.25 12.28 -9.44
CA GLN A 104 -10.96 13.54 -9.67
C GLN A 104 -12.40 13.40 -9.18
N SER A 105 -12.83 14.35 -8.34
CA SER A 105 -14.22 14.51 -7.90
C SER A 105 -14.76 15.85 -8.38
N PRO A 106 -16.09 16.09 -8.35
CA PRO A 106 -16.66 17.39 -8.68
C PRO A 106 -16.09 18.56 -7.85
N ALA A 107 -15.57 18.28 -6.65
CA ALA A 107 -14.96 19.28 -5.75
C ALA A 107 -13.42 19.38 -5.90
N GLY A 108 -12.81 18.69 -6.86
CA GLY A 108 -11.36 18.63 -7.07
C GLY A 108 -10.76 17.25 -6.75
N VAL A 109 -9.44 17.21 -6.55
CA VAL A 109 -8.70 15.97 -6.26
C VAL A 109 -9.12 15.42 -4.88
N ALA A 110 -9.71 14.23 -4.90
CA ALA A 110 -10.05 13.47 -3.71
C ALA A 110 -9.00 12.38 -3.45
N SER A 111 -8.86 11.97 -2.20
CA SER A 111 -7.95 10.89 -1.83
C SER A 111 -8.52 10.01 -0.71
N ARG A 112 -8.14 8.73 -0.70
CA ARG A 112 -8.55 7.78 0.35
C ARG A 112 -7.51 6.68 0.53
N TRP A 113 -7.32 6.28 1.78
CA TRP A 113 -6.47 5.15 2.12
C TRP A 113 -7.24 3.84 1.92
N GLN A 114 -6.59 2.85 1.32
CA GLN A 114 -7.12 1.51 1.12
C GLN A 114 -6.02 0.49 1.43
N VAL A 115 -6.40 -0.66 1.94
CA VAL A 115 -5.51 -1.82 2.02
C VAL A 115 -5.64 -2.60 0.72
N VAL A 116 -4.55 -2.74 -0.01
CA VAL A 116 -4.49 -3.61 -1.19
C VAL A 116 -4.16 -5.03 -0.73
N ALA A 117 -5.14 -5.92 -0.87
CA ALA A 117 -5.02 -7.31 -0.44
C ALA A 117 -4.19 -8.13 -1.44
N SER A 118 -3.05 -8.63 -0.97
CA SER A 118 -2.25 -9.65 -1.66
C SER A 118 -2.80 -11.05 -1.37
N GLU A 119 -3.27 -11.29 -0.14
CA GLU A 119 -3.88 -12.55 0.29
C GLU A 119 -5.10 -12.31 1.17
N ILE A 120 -6.06 -13.23 1.08
CA ILE A 120 -7.29 -13.25 1.87
C ILE A 120 -7.51 -14.69 2.34
N VAL A 121 -7.50 -14.90 3.65
CA VAL A 121 -7.72 -16.20 4.30
C VAL A 121 -8.99 -16.12 5.13
N ARG A 122 -9.85 -17.15 5.04
CA ARG A 122 -11.05 -17.28 5.87
C ARG A 122 -10.67 -17.97 7.18
N LEU A 123 -11.25 -17.52 8.29
CA LEU A 123 -10.98 -18.02 9.63
C LEU A 123 -12.13 -18.90 10.15
#